data_AF-A0A7X3ILK3-F1
#
_entry.id   AF-A0A7X3ILK3-F1
#
_cell.length_a   1.000
_cell.length_b   1.000
_cell.length_c   1.000
_cell.angle_alpha   90.00
_cell.angle_beta   90.00
_cell.angle_gamma   90.00
#
_symmetry.space_group_name_H-M   'P 1'
#
loop_
_entity.id
_entity.type
_entity.pdbx_description
1 polymer ?
#
loop_
_entity_poly.entity_id
_entity_poly.type
_entity_poly.pdbx_seq_one_letter_code
_entity_poly.pdbx_strand_id
1 'polypeptide(L)'
;MQQFSVVLQETRKWFQSFRLYGVLAPFELHLLFGALGIQFLHKLLIAILPISSYHALSVIFVTIPLLVIAHYAFWIGAWLTLVSSNVKYLPYALWINAFIILFPFTSIGLSGLVKVLVYVGMGYVLFRYTASKYANISSSGRETHKL
;
A
#
# COMPACT_ATOMS: atom_id res chain seq x y z
N MET A 1 15.60 -20.05 4.75
CA MET A 1 14.84 -19.22 3.78
C MET A 1 14.18 -20.04 2.66
N GLN A 2 14.74 -21.18 2.22
CA GLN A 2 14.18 -22.00 1.13
C GLN A 2 12.72 -22.46 1.36
N GLN A 3 12.35 -22.81 2.60
CA GLN A 3 10.98 -23.21 2.90
C GLN A 3 9.96 -22.07 2.71
N PHE A 4 10.33 -20.83 3.04
CA PHE A 4 9.45 -19.67 2.86
C PHE A 4 9.29 -19.31 1.38
N SER A 5 10.35 -19.44 0.58
CA SER A 5 10.25 -19.24 -0.87
C SER A 5 9.35 -20.28 -1.54
N VAL A 6 9.34 -21.52 -1.06
CA VAL A 6 8.42 -22.56 -1.56
C VAL A 6 6.97 -22.22 -1.23
N VAL A 7 6.69 -21.78 0.01
CA VAL A 7 5.33 -21.33 0.40
C VAL A 7 4.87 -20.15 -0.45
N LEU A 8 5.75 -19.18 -0.73
CA LEU A 8 5.42 -18.05 -1.60
C LEU A 8 5.14 -18.49 -3.04
N GLN A 9 5.90 -19.44 -3.57
CA GLN A 9 5.66 -19.99 -4.91
C GLN A 9 4.32 -20.72 -5.00
N GLU A 10 3.99 -21.55 -4.01
CA GLU A 10 2.70 -22.26 -3.99
C GLU A 10 1.53 -21.29 -3.78
N THR A 11 1.70 -20.27 -2.94
CA THR A 11 0.68 -19.22 -2.76
C THR A 11 0.47 -18.42 -4.04
N ARG A 12 1.55 -18.12 -4.79
CA ARG A 12 1.47 -17.50 -6.12
C ARG A 12 0.71 -18.38 -7.10
N LYS A 13 1.03 -19.67 -7.19
CA LYS A 13 0.32 -20.61 -8.08
C LYS A 13 -1.17 -20.70 -7.74
N TRP A 14 -1.49 -20.83 -6.45
CA TRP A 14 -2.86 -20.85 -5.97
C TRP A 14 -3.60 -19.57 -6.34
N PHE A 15 -2.99 -18.40 -6.12
CA PHE A 15 -3.61 -17.12 -6.44
C PHE A 15 -3.77 -16.90 -7.96
N GLN A 16 -2.84 -17.41 -8.76
CA GLN A 16 -2.91 -17.41 -10.22
C GLN A 16 -3.97 -18.35 -10.78
N SER A 17 -4.45 -19.34 -10.01
CA SER A 17 -5.50 -20.26 -10.45
C SER A 17 -6.88 -19.59 -10.54
N PHE A 18 -7.08 -18.44 -9.89
CA PHE A 18 -8.35 -17.72 -9.95
C PHE A 18 -8.53 -17.02 -11.31
N ARG A 19 -9.70 -17.22 -11.92
CA ARG A 19 -10.06 -16.60 -13.21
C ARG A 19 -9.97 -15.07 -13.21
N LEU A 20 -10.16 -14.44 -12.05
CA LEU A 20 -10.09 -12.98 -11.87
C LEU A 20 -8.65 -12.44 -11.84
N TYR A 21 -7.65 -13.30 -11.60
CA TYR A 21 -6.25 -12.87 -11.49
C TYR A 21 -5.76 -12.17 -12.76
N GLY A 22 -6.00 -12.76 -13.94
CA GLY A 22 -5.54 -12.19 -15.21
C GLY A 22 -6.13 -10.82 -15.53
N VAL A 23 -7.32 -10.52 -14.99
CA VAL A 23 -8.00 -9.22 -15.16
C VAL A 23 -7.48 -8.19 -14.17
N LEU A 24 -7.24 -8.60 -12.92
CA LEU A 24 -6.86 -7.70 -11.83
C LEU A 24 -5.35 -7.43 -11.74
N ALA A 25 -4.51 -8.38 -12.16
CA ALA A 25 -3.05 -8.26 -12.16
C ALA A 25 -2.51 -6.95 -12.77
N PRO A 26 -2.95 -6.47 -13.95
CA PRO A 26 -2.45 -5.20 -14.49
C PRO A 26 -2.82 -3.97 -13.64
N PHE A 27 -3.84 -4.08 -12.78
CA PHE A 27 -4.30 -3.00 -11.93
C PHE A 27 -3.76 -3.09 -10.50
N GLU A 28 -2.83 -4.00 -10.18
CA GLU A 28 -2.35 -4.23 -8.83
C GLU A 28 -1.89 -2.96 -8.10
N LEU A 29 -1.11 -2.09 -8.77
CA LEU A 29 -0.61 -0.85 -8.18
C LEU A 29 -1.72 0.20 -8.04
N HIS A 30 -2.70 0.21 -8.95
CA HIS A 30 -3.86 1.09 -8.88
C HIS A 30 -4.79 0.67 -7.74
N LEU A 31 -5.00 -0.62 -7.56
CA LEU A 31 -5.75 -1.16 -6.43
C LEU A 31 -5.03 -0.88 -5.11
N LEU A 32 -3.71 -1.02 -5.09
CA LEU A 32 -2.90 -0.78 -3.89
C LEU A 32 -2.85 0.72 -3.53
N PHE A 33 -2.31 1.57 -4.40
CA PHE A 33 -2.12 3.00 -4.11
C PHE A 33 -3.38 3.85 -4.34
N GLY A 34 -4.23 3.48 -5.29
CA GLY A 34 -5.50 4.17 -5.51
C GLY A 34 -6.45 3.99 -4.32
N ALA A 35 -6.50 2.79 -3.73
CA ALA A 35 -7.24 2.58 -2.49
C ALA A 35 -6.72 3.43 -1.33
N LEU A 36 -5.40 3.50 -1.16
CA LEU A 36 -4.79 4.39 -0.16
C LEU A 36 -5.15 5.86 -0.42
N GLY A 37 -5.14 6.28 -1.68
CA GLY A 37 -5.56 7.61 -2.10
C GLY A 37 -6.99 7.92 -1.69
N ILE A 38 -7.93 7.00 -1.92
CA ILE A 38 -9.34 7.16 -1.52
C ILE A 38 -9.47 7.23 0.01
N GLN A 39 -8.81 6.35 0.74
CA GLN A 39 -8.84 6.34 2.21
C GLN A 39 -8.26 7.62 2.81
N PHE A 40 -7.12 8.07 2.28
CA PHE A 40 -6.49 9.34 2.66
C PHE A 40 -7.40 10.53 2.33
N LEU A 41 -7.96 10.56 1.12
CA LEU A 41 -8.86 11.62 0.67
C LEU A 41 -10.09 11.73 1.58
N HIS A 42 -10.70 10.61 1.97
CA HIS A 42 -11.81 10.62 2.92
C HIS A 42 -11.44 11.28 4.25
N LYS A 43 -10.29 10.91 4.82
CA LYS A 43 -9.79 11.50 6.08
C LYS A 43 -9.50 12.99 5.94
N LEU A 44 -8.87 13.37 4.83
CA LEU A 44 -8.54 14.77 4.51
C LEU A 44 -9.80 15.62 4.35
N LEU A 45 -10.79 15.12 3.61
CA LEU A 45 -12.05 15.81 3.38
C LEU A 45 -12.82 16.02 4.69
N ILE A 46 -12.89 15.02 5.55
CA ILE A 46 -13.50 15.17 6.88
C ILE A 46 -12.74 16.18 7.75
N ALA A 47 -11.41 16.24 7.64
CA ALA A 47 -10.60 17.16 8.45
C ALA A 47 -10.73 18.63 8.02
N ILE A 48 -10.97 18.90 6.73
CA ILE A 48 -10.96 20.27 6.17
C ILE A 48 -12.37 20.84 5.98
N LEU A 49 -13.33 20.01 5.58
CA LEU A 49 -14.68 20.48 5.26
C LEU A 49 -15.50 20.79 6.53
N PRO A 50 -16.39 21.79 6.46
CA PRO A 50 -17.30 22.08 7.56
C PRO A 50 -18.32 20.95 7.74
N ILE A 51 -18.90 20.88 8.94
CA ILE A 51 -19.89 19.87 9.33
C ILE A 51 -21.09 19.84 8.37
N SER A 52 -21.45 20.97 7.77
CA SER A 52 -22.52 21.06 6.76
C SER A 52 -22.28 20.19 5.53
N SER A 53 -21.03 19.87 5.20
CA SER A 53 -20.66 19.01 4.06
C SER A 53 -20.65 17.52 4.41
N TYR A 54 -20.83 17.13 5.68
CA TYR A 54 -20.70 15.74 6.12
C TYR A 54 -21.78 14.83 5.52
N HIS A 55 -22.95 15.37 5.21
CA HIS A 55 -24.01 14.59 4.55
C HIS A 55 -23.56 14.12 3.16
N ALA A 56 -22.99 15.01 2.34
CA ALA A 56 -22.48 14.66 1.02
C ALA A 56 -21.33 13.64 1.09
N LEU A 57 -20.42 13.81 2.07
CA LEU A 57 -19.34 12.84 2.32
C LEU A 57 -19.90 11.47 2.71
N SER A 58 -20.94 11.43 3.56
CA SER A 58 -21.59 10.17 3.94
C SER A 58 -22.21 9.46 2.73
N VAL A 59 -22.89 10.20 1.83
CA VAL A 59 -23.44 9.59 0.61
C VAL A 59 -22.34 8.95 -0.24
N ILE A 60 -21.24 9.66 -0.48
CA ILE A 60 -20.16 9.18 -1.34
C ILE A 60 -19.41 8.00 -0.69
N PHE A 61 -19.02 8.13 0.58
CA PHE A 61 -18.12 7.16 1.22
C PHE A 61 -18.83 6.01 1.94
N VAL A 62 -20.08 6.19 2.34
CA VAL A 62 -20.87 5.21 3.11
C VAL A 62 -22.03 4.65 2.27
N THR A 63 -22.79 5.48 1.56
CA THR A 63 -23.94 5.01 0.75
C THR A 63 -23.53 4.38 -0.58
N ILE A 64 -22.47 4.88 -1.25
CA ILE A 64 -21.87 4.28 -2.48
C ILE A 64 -20.74 3.28 -2.12
N PRO A 65 -20.81 2.69 -0.92
CA PRO A 65 -19.71 2.14 -0.10
C PRO A 65 -18.26 2.39 -0.54
N LEU A 66 -17.90 3.59 -1.00
CA LEU A 66 -16.58 3.82 -1.62
C LEU A 66 -15.42 3.55 -0.64
N LEU A 67 -15.63 3.81 0.65
CA LEU A 67 -14.64 3.54 1.68
C LEU A 67 -14.41 2.03 1.88
N VAL A 68 -15.49 1.25 1.86
CA VAL A 68 -15.44 -0.22 2.00
C VAL A 68 -14.79 -0.84 0.77
N ILE A 69 -15.16 -0.37 -0.43
CA ILE A 69 -14.55 -0.80 -1.69
C ILE A 69 -13.05 -0.50 -1.67
N ALA A 70 -12.65 0.70 -1.26
CA ALA A 70 -11.24 1.05 -1.13
C ALA A 70 -10.52 0.16 -0.10
N HIS A 71 -11.15 -0.18 1.03
CA HIS A 71 -10.55 -1.08 2.01
C HIS A 71 -10.23 -2.46 1.41
N TYR A 72 -11.19 -3.09 0.74
CA TYR A 72 -10.97 -4.39 0.12
C TYR A 72 -10.04 -4.30 -1.10
N ALA A 73 -10.13 -3.24 -1.90
CA ALA A 73 -9.23 -3.00 -3.03
C ALA A 73 -7.77 -2.90 -2.59
N PHE A 74 -7.48 -2.25 -1.45
CA PHE A 74 -6.13 -2.20 -0.89
C PHE A 74 -5.59 -3.59 -0.60
N TRP A 75 -6.36 -4.43 0.09
CA TRP A 75 -5.92 -5.78 0.44
C TRP A 75 -5.76 -6.68 -0.78
N ILE A 76 -6.69 -6.63 -1.73
CA ILE A 76 -6.57 -7.36 -3.00
C ILE A 76 -5.32 -6.89 -3.76
N GLY A 77 -5.10 -5.58 -3.84
CA GLY A 77 -3.89 -4.98 -4.42
C GLY A 77 -2.62 -5.43 -3.70
N ALA A 78 -2.65 -5.54 -2.37
CA ALA A 78 -1.52 -6.03 -1.56
C ALA A 78 -1.18 -7.49 -1.86
N TRP A 79 -2.20 -8.36 -1.93
CA TRP A 79 -2.05 -9.76 -2.31
C TRP A 79 -1.53 -9.94 -3.74
N LEU A 80 -2.08 -9.19 -4.70
CA LEU A 80 -1.60 -9.16 -6.09
C LEU A 80 -0.14 -8.71 -6.15
N THR A 81 0.19 -7.61 -5.47
CA THR A 81 1.54 -7.03 -5.48
C THR A 81 2.56 -7.98 -4.86
N LEU A 82 2.17 -8.75 -3.83
CA LEU A 82 3.03 -9.76 -3.19
C LEU A 82 3.48 -10.86 -4.17
N VAL A 83 2.62 -11.22 -5.11
CA VAL A 83 2.90 -12.22 -6.15
C VAL A 83 3.33 -11.61 -7.48
N SER A 84 3.60 -10.30 -7.53
CA SER A 84 3.98 -9.57 -8.74
C SER A 84 5.48 -9.31 -8.86
N SER A 85 5.92 -8.73 -9.99
CA SER A 85 7.26 -8.15 -10.12
C SER A 85 7.42 -6.84 -9.33
N ASN A 86 6.32 -6.22 -8.93
CA ASN A 86 6.23 -4.95 -8.23
C ASN A 86 6.21 -5.09 -6.70
N VAL A 87 6.56 -6.27 -6.16
CA VAL A 87 6.62 -6.54 -4.71
C VAL A 87 7.45 -5.52 -3.92
N LYS A 88 8.43 -4.87 -4.56
CA LYS A 88 9.21 -3.77 -3.98
C LYS A 88 8.37 -2.59 -3.48
N TYR A 89 7.15 -2.39 -4.00
CA TYR A 89 6.26 -1.31 -3.59
C TYR A 89 5.34 -1.67 -2.42
N LEU A 90 5.19 -2.95 -2.11
CA LEU A 90 4.30 -3.43 -1.04
C LEU A 90 4.69 -2.87 0.34
N PRO A 91 5.97 -2.85 0.77
CA PRO A 91 6.34 -2.27 2.06
C PRO A 91 5.96 -0.78 2.16
N TYR A 92 6.05 -0.03 1.06
CA TYR A 92 5.67 1.38 1.04
C TYR A 92 4.18 1.58 1.18
N ALA A 93 3.38 0.78 0.48
CA ALA A 93 1.93 0.83 0.59
C ALA A 93 1.46 0.45 2.00
N LEU A 94 2.04 -0.58 2.61
CA LEU A 94 1.75 -0.96 3.99
C LEU A 94 2.15 0.14 5.00
N TRP A 95 3.28 0.80 4.76
CA TRP A 95 3.72 1.94 5.57
C TRP A 95 2.75 3.12 5.46
N ILE A 96 2.30 3.47 4.26
CA ILE A 96 1.30 4.53 4.03
C ILE A 96 -0.05 4.14 4.66
N ASN A 97 -0.46 2.88 4.55
CA ASN A 97 -1.68 2.41 5.22
C ASN A 97 -1.61 2.62 6.74
N ALA A 98 -0.49 2.22 7.35
CA ALA A 98 -0.25 2.43 8.76
C ALA A 98 -0.21 3.94 9.12
N PHE A 99 0.38 4.78 8.27
CA PHE A 99 0.34 6.24 8.43
C PHE A 99 -1.09 6.78 8.48
N ILE A 100 -1.94 6.41 7.52
CA ILE A 100 -3.34 6.87 7.44
C ILE A 100 -4.14 6.44 8.68
N ILE A 101 -3.87 5.23 9.21
CA ILE A 101 -4.53 4.69 10.40
C ILE A 101 -4.05 5.42 11.67
N LEU A 102 -2.74 5.60 11.83
CA LEU A 102 -2.14 6.20 13.02
C LEU A 102 -2.33 7.72 13.08
N PHE A 103 -2.43 8.39 11.94
CA PHE A 103 -2.53 9.83 11.83
C PHE A 103 -3.75 10.25 10.98
N PRO A 104 -4.97 10.13 11.51
CA PRO A 104 -6.20 10.42 10.76
C PRO A 104 -6.47 11.92 10.53
N PHE A 105 -5.48 12.81 10.71
CA PHE A 105 -5.57 14.27 10.52
C PHE A 105 -6.70 14.97 11.30
N THR A 106 -7.23 14.35 12.34
CA THR A 106 -8.38 14.86 13.12
C THR A 106 -8.06 16.09 13.98
N SER A 107 -6.78 16.38 14.22
CA SER A 107 -6.33 17.63 14.86
C SER A 107 -4.95 18.01 14.36
N ILE A 108 -4.85 19.16 13.67
CA ILE A 108 -3.57 19.71 13.20
C ILE A 108 -2.97 20.53 14.35
N GLY A 109 -2.36 19.85 15.30
CA GLY A 109 -1.59 20.46 16.39
C GLY A 109 -0.08 20.29 16.20
N LEU A 110 0.73 21.17 16.81
CA LEU A 110 2.20 21.10 16.75
C LEU A 110 2.72 19.72 17.19
N SER A 111 2.13 19.12 18.23
CA SER A 111 2.46 17.78 18.72
C SER A 111 2.09 16.67 17.71
N GLY A 112 1.05 16.86 16.90
CA GLY A 112 0.68 15.97 15.80
C GLY A 112 1.70 16.05 14.66
N LEU A 113 2.13 17.26 14.30
CA LEU A 113 3.13 17.48 13.25
C LEU A 113 4.48 16.84 13.59
N VAL A 114 4.94 16.93 14.84
CA VAL A 114 6.19 16.28 15.27
C VAL A 114 6.11 14.76 15.13
N LYS A 115 5.00 14.12 15.56
CA LYS A 115 4.83 12.67 15.42
C LYS A 115 4.78 12.23 13.96
N VAL A 116 4.13 13.01 13.10
CA VAL A 116 4.09 12.78 11.64
C VAL A 116 5.50 12.89 11.04
N LEU A 117 6.28 13.91 11.42
CA LEU A 117 7.66 14.07 10.93
C LEU A 117 8.56 12.90 11.34
N VAL A 118 8.48 12.44 12.59
CA VAL A 118 9.22 11.26 13.06
C VAL A 118 8.83 10.02 12.25
N TYR A 119 7.53 9.83 12.00
CA TYR A 119 7.03 8.71 11.23
C TYR A 119 7.49 8.75 9.77
N VAL A 120 7.45 9.91 9.13
CA VAL A 120 7.98 10.11 7.76
C VAL A 120 9.49 9.85 7.71
N GLY A 121 10.24 10.31 8.73
CA GLY A 121 11.67 10.03 8.86
C GLY A 121 11.98 8.54 8.98
N MET A 122 11.21 7.80 9.79
CA MET A 122 11.31 6.33 9.85
C MET A 122 10.98 5.67 8.51
N GLY A 123 9.98 6.18 7.79
CA GLY A 123 9.65 5.74 6.44
C GLY A 123 10.80 5.93 5.46
N TYR A 124 11.53 7.04 5.55
CA TYR A 124 12.73 7.28 4.74
C TYR A 124 13.86 6.28 5.05
N VAL A 125 14.11 5.98 6.32
CA VAL A 125 15.10 4.97 6.71
C VAL A 125 14.70 3.59 6.20
N LEU A 126 13.42 3.24 6.31
CA LEU A 126 12.87 2.00 5.78
C LEU A 126 13.04 1.93 4.25
N PHE A 127 12.76 3.03 3.55
CA PHE A 127 12.97 3.15 2.10
C PHE A 127 14.42 2.93 1.70
N ARG A 128 15.35 3.56 2.41
CA ARG A 128 16.79 3.38 2.17
C ARG A 128 17.19 1.92 2.36
N TYR A 129 16.72 1.28 3.43
CA TYR A 129 17.03 -0.12 3.73
C TYR A 129 16.46 -1.09 2.69
N THR A 130 15.19 -0.93 2.30
CA THR A 130 14.57 -1.77 1.26
C THR A 130 15.25 -1.57 -0.08
N ALA A 131 15.53 -0.33 -0.49
CA ALA A 131 16.24 -0.04 -1.73
C ALA A 131 17.65 -0.68 -1.74
N SER A 132 18.42 -0.58 -0.66
CA SER A 132 19.74 -1.21 -0.55
C SER A 132 19.69 -2.74 -0.62
N LYS A 133 18.69 -3.37 0.01
CA LYS A 133 18.49 -4.83 -0.07
C LYS A 133 18.20 -5.31 -1.49
N TYR A 134 17.35 -4.60 -2.24
CA TYR A 134 17.04 -4.96 -3.63
C TYR A 134 18.19 -4.62 -4.60
N ALA A 135 18.95 -3.54 -4.37
CA ALA A 135 20.13 -3.19 -5.17
C ALA A 135 21.25 -4.26 -5.06
N ASN A 136 21.46 -4.82 -3.86
CA ASN A 136 22.46 -5.87 -3.66
C ASN A 136 22.09 -7.22 -4.32
N ILE A 137 20.81 -7.44 -4.65
CA ILE A 137 20.38 -8.65 -5.37
C ILE A 137 20.64 -8.51 -6.88
N SER A 138 20.57 -7.30 -7.45
CA SER A 138 20.80 -7.10 -8.89
C SER A 138 22.28 -7.12 -9.29
N SER A 139 23.21 -6.89 -8.36
CA SER A 139 24.65 -6.95 -8.62
C SER A 139 25.21 -8.37 -8.64
N SER A 140 24.64 -9.29 -7.85
CA SER A 140 25.11 -10.69 -7.77
C SER A 140 24.73 -11.56 -8.99
N GLY A 141 23.87 -11.09 -9.88
CA GLY A 141 23.42 -11.83 -11.07
C GLY A 141 24.18 -11.53 -12.36
N ARG A 142 25.22 -10.68 -12.32
CA ARG A 142 25.98 -10.24 -13.51
C ARG A 142 27.36 -10.88 -13.68
N GLU A 143 27.82 -11.73 -12.76
CA GLU A 143 29.19 -12.27 -12.80
C GLU A 143 29.34 -13.67 -13.42
N THR A 144 28.28 -14.38 -13.79
CA THR A 144 28.39 -15.73 -14.39
C THR A 144 28.20 -15.79 -15.91
N HIS A 145 28.54 -14.70 -16.62
CA HIS A 145 28.57 -14.68 -18.10
C HIS A 145 29.87 -14.09 -18.64
N LYS A 146 31.00 -14.42 -18.04
CA LYS A 146 32.32 -14.37 -18.68
C LYS A 146 33.17 -15.50 -18.14
N LEU A 147 33.20 -16.62 -18.87
CA LEU A 147 34.38 -17.41 -19.26
C LEU A 147 33.89 -18.67 -19.98
#